data_AF-A0A6P0X4C3-F1
#
_entry.id   AF-A0A6P0X4C3-F1
#
_cell.length_a   1.000
_cell.length_b   1.000
_cell.length_c   1.000
_cell.angle_alpha   90.00
_cell.angle_beta   90.00
_cell.angle_gamma   90.00
#
_symmetry.space_group_name_H-M   'P 1'
#
loop_
_entity.id
_entity.type
_entity.pdbx_description
1 polymer ?
#
loop_
_entity_poly.entity_id
_entity_poly.type
_entity_poly.pdbx_seq_one_letter_code
_entity_poly.pdbx_strand_id
1 'polypeptide(L)'
;MASVYNQPAGIARTERGLVIAGTRIKLHQILDYIRAGKQYQRIREDFPQLTEEQFDATISYIEENFTAIEAGCQTIKPQIDAETRDAPDAETRRRGDTGTPKFSSYSCGERYANVVNENSWKSDLEKRAVVKEKEEIQQYSKVNKSSQFPIPNSQFPIPNSQFPIPNSQFPIIHYPLSIFLLALLFFPGTASAQPIVSDQSTNTIVNTNGNQFDIEGGTLSGDGTNLFHSFSQFGLDNNQTANFLANPSIHHILGRITGGDASVINGLIQVTGGNSNLFLMNPAGIIFNSDAQLNVPAAFTATTATSIGFDGGLFNAVGTNNYSALVGSPNSFQFATSQPGAIINAGNLAVPPGQ
;
A
#
# COMPACT_ATOMS: atom_id res chain seq x y z
N MET A 1 -7.79 -37.76 -18.49
CA MET A 1 -6.72 -37.20 -17.65
C MET A 1 -6.68 -35.71 -17.91
N ALA A 2 -7.21 -34.91 -16.98
CA ALA A 2 -7.29 -33.46 -17.13
C ALA A 2 -5.91 -32.84 -16.86
N SER A 3 -5.46 -31.99 -17.78
CA SER A 3 -4.23 -31.22 -17.68
C SER A 3 -4.28 -30.30 -16.45
N VAL A 4 -3.39 -30.60 -15.49
CA VAL A 4 -3.08 -29.76 -14.35
C VAL A 4 -2.21 -28.62 -14.87
N TYR A 5 -2.82 -27.47 -15.15
CA TYR A 5 -2.07 -26.23 -15.32
C TYR A 5 -1.70 -25.72 -13.92
N ASN A 6 -0.40 -25.52 -13.70
CA ASN A 6 0.20 -24.99 -12.47
C ASN A 6 -0.56 -23.75 -11.95
N GLN A 7 -1.41 -23.97 -10.95
CA GLN A 7 -1.84 -22.92 -10.03
C GLN A 7 -0.83 -22.90 -8.88
N PRO A 8 -0.49 -21.73 -8.29
CA PRO A 8 0.37 -21.70 -7.11
C PRO A 8 -0.23 -22.56 -6.00
N ALA A 9 0.65 -23.16 -5.19
CA ALA A 9 0.25 -24.00 -4.08
C ALA A 9 -0.77 -23.25 -3.20
N GLY A 10 -1.95 -23.84 -3.00
CA GLY A 10 -2.95 -23.27 -2.09
C GLY A 10 -4.18 -22.63 -2.73
N ILE A 11 -4.28 -22.45 -4.05
CA ILE A 11 -5.51 -21.95 -4.72
C ILE A 11 -6.15 -23.04 -5.59
N ALA A 12 -7.45 -23.27 -5.39
CA ALA A 12 -8.25 -24.23 -6.15
C ALA A 12 -9.37 -23.53 -6.90
N ARG A 13 -9.62 -23.98 -8.14
CA ARG A 13 -10.73 -23.49 -8.97
C ARG A 13 -11.93 -24.41 -8.83
N THR A 14 -13.11 -23.82 -8.59
CA THR A 14 -14.39 -24.54 -8.46
C THR A 14 -15.45 -23.94 -9.38
N GLU A 15 -16.57 -24.65 -9.52
CA GLU A 15 -17.82 -24.14 -10.13
C GLU A 15 -18.40 -22.91 -9.41
N ARG A 16 -17.87 -22.55 -8.22
CA ARG A 16 -18.27 -21.38 -7.41
C ARG A 16 -17.16 -20.34 -7.23
N GLY A 17 -16.05 -20.48 -7.96
CA GLY A 17 -14.99 -19.48 -8.05
C GLY A 17 -13.64 -20.00 -7.60
N LEU A 18 -12.71 -19.07 -7.39
CA LEU A 18 -11.42 -19.36 -6.78
C LEU A 18 -11.61 -19.48 -5.27
N VAL A 19 -11.17 -20.61 -4.72
CA VAL A 19 -11.20 -20.91 -3.30
C VAL A 19 -9.80 -21.26 -2.81
N ILE A 20 -9.53 -21.00 -1.55
CA ILE A 20 -8.27 -21.40 -0.93
C ILE A 20 -8.34 -22.91 -0.68
N ALA A 21 -7.40 -23.64 -1.27
CA ALA A 21 -7.38 -25.10 -1.29
C ALA A 21 -7.47 -25.69 0.11
N GLY A 22 -8.37 -26.65 0.31
CA GLY A 22 -8.65 -27.24 1.62
C GLY A 22 -9.62 -26.43 2.48
N THR A 23 -10.18 -25.33 1.99
CA THR A 23 -11.09 -24.46 2.74
C THR A 23 -12.36 -24.12 1.95
N ARG A 24 -13.33 -23.51 2.63
CA ARG A 24 -14.52 -22.90 1.99
C ARG A 24 -14.36 -21.40 1.77
N ILE A 25 -13.17 -20.85 2.03
CA ILE A 25 -12.91 -19.42 1.90
C ILE A 25 -12.68 -19.11 0.43
N LYS A 26 -13.46 -18.17 -0.09
CA LYS A 26 -13.33 -17.69 -1.45
C LYS A 26 -12.33 -16.54 -1.50
N LEU A 27 -11.56 -16.46 -2.59
CA LEU A 27 -10.54 -15.41 -2.75
C LEU A 27 -11.09 -13.98 -2.63
N HIS A 28 -12.33 -13.77 -3.10
CA HIS A 28 -12.97 -12.45 -3.00
C HIS A 28 -13.16 -12.00 -1.55
N GLN A 29 -13.32 -12.93 -0.60
CA GLN A 29 -13.52 -12.58 0.80
C GLN A 29 -12.27 -11.89 1.37
N ILE A 30 -11.07 -12.27 0.91
CA ILE A 30 -9.83 -11.59 1.28
C ILE A 30 -9.65 -10.30 0.46
N LEU A 31 -10.00 -10.34 -0.83
CA LEU A 31 -9.98 -9.15 -1.70
C LEU A 31 -10.82 -7.99 -1.15
N ASP A 32 -11.97 -8.28 -0.52
CA ASP A 32 -12.82 -7.26 0.09
C ASP A 32 -12.13 -6.53 1.25
N TYR A 33 -11.29 -7.21 2.02
CA TYR A 33 -10.49 -6.59 3.08
C TYR A 33 -9.34 -5.75 2.50
N ILE A 34 -8.67 -6.25 1.45
CA ILE A 34 -7.62 -5.51 0.74
C ILE A 34 -8.20 -4.21 0.15
N ARG A 35 -9.37 -4.29 -0.51
CA ARG A 35 -10.11 -3.13 -1.03
C ARG A 35 -10.55 -2.18 0.08
N ALA A 36 -10.88 -2.69 1.26
CA ALA A 36 -11.20 -1.89 2.43
C ALA A 36 -9.96 -1.29 3.14
N GLY A 37 -8.76 -1.46 2.57
CA GLY A 37 -7.51 -0.92 3.11
C GLY A 37 -7.13 -1.52 4.47
N LYS A 38 -7.56 -2.75 4.77
CA LYS A 38 -7.27 -3.40 6.05
C LYS A 38 -5.81 -3.85 6.08
N GLN A 39 -5.15 -3.66 7.22
CA GLN A 39 -3.77 -4.10 7.44
C GLN A 39 -3.67 -5.63 7.39
N TYR A 40 -2.56 -6.15 6.85
CA TYR A 40 -2.27 -7.58 6.71
C TYR A 40 -2.59 -8.40 7.97
N GLN A 41 -2.10 -7.93 9.13
CA GLN A 41 -2.29 -8.58 10.42
C GLN A 41 -3.77 -8.66 10.83
N ARG A 42 -4.58 -7.65 10.49
CA ARG A 42 -6.03 -7.66 10.77
C ARG A 42 -6.78 -8.62 9.85
N ILE A 43 -6.41 -8.68 8.58
CA ILE A 43 -6.99 -9.67 7.66
C ILE A 43 -6.65 -11.08 8.17
N ARG A 44 -5.40 -11.29 8.57
CA ARG A 44 -4.94 -12.57 9.13
C ARG A 44 -5.73 -12.99 10.38
N GLU A 45 -5.99 -12.06 11.29
CA GLU A 45 -6.81 -12.28 12.49
C GLU A 45 -8.26 -12.66 12.16
N ASP A 46 -8.83 -12.12 11.09
CA ASP A 46 -10.20 -12.39 10.64
C ASP A 46 -10.34 -13.72 9.87
N PHE A 47 -9.22 -14.34 9.47
CA PHE A 47 -9.16 -15.68 8.86
C PHE A 47 -8.25 -16.65 9.64
N PRO A 48 -8.52 -16.92 10.93
CA PRO A 48 -7.66 -17.76 11.77
C PRO A 48 -7.55 -19.22 11.29
N GLN A 49 -8.51 -19.68 10.48
CA GLN A 49 -8.59 -21.01 9.89
C GLN A 49 -7.61 -21.24 8.71
N LEU A 50 -6.95 -20.19 8.22
CA LEU A 50 -5.93 -20.31 7.20
C LEU A 50 -4.56 -20.53 7.83
N THR A 51 -3.79 -21.45 7.25
CA THR A 51 -2.35 -21.54 7.56
C THR A 51 -1.63 -20.33 6.98
N GLU A 52 -0.45 -19.99 7.54
CA GLU A 52 0.40 -18.91 7.00
C GLU A 52 0.68 -19.13 5.51
N GLU A 53 1.06 -20.35 5.12
CA GLU A 53 1.34 -20.69 3.73
C GLU A 53 0.12 -20.48 2.80
N GLN A 54 -1.07 -20.86 3.25
CA GLN A 54 -2.31 -20.64 2.48
C GLN A 54 -2.64 -19.15 2.37
N PHE A 55 -2.39 -18.38 3.42
CA PHE A 55 -2.68 -16.95 3.45
C PHE A 55 -1.71 -16.18 2.56
N ASP A 56 -0.40 -16.39 2.71
CA ASP A 56 0.66 -15.76 1.93
C ASP A 56 0.49 -16.06 0.43
N ALA A 57 0.25 -17.33 0.07
CA ALA A 57 0.00 -17.72 -1.31
C ALA A 57 -1.25 -17.08 -1.91
N THR A 58 -2.28 -16.84 -1.08
CA THR A 58 -3.50 -16.18 -1.52
C THR A 58 -3.26 -14.69 -1.79
N ILE A 59 -2.53 -14.00 -0.92
CA ILE A 59 -2.19 -12.59 -1.09
C ILE A 59 -1.32 -12.40 -2.34
N SER A 60 -0.27 -13.21 -2.49
CA SER A 60 0.61 -13.21 -3.66
C SER A 60 -0.18 -13.41 -4.97
N TYR A 61 -1.09 -14.40 -5.01
CA TYR A 61 -1.91 -14.63 -6.19
C TYR A 61 -2.82 -13.45 -6.55
N ILE A 62 -3.45 -12.83 -5.54
CA ILE A 62 -4.32 -11.66 -5.74
C ILE A 62 -3.53 -10.50 -6.33
N GLU A 63 -2.33 -10.23 -5.82
CA GLU A 63 -1.48 -9.13 -6.29
C GLU A 63 -1.04 -9.32 -7.75
N GLU A 64 -0.64 -10.52 -8.13
CA GLU A 64 -0.21 -10.84 -9.50
C GLU A 64 -1.34 -10.78 -10.53
N ASN A 65 -2.58 -11.03 -10.10
CA ASN A 65 -3.74 -11.15 -10.99
C ASN A 65 -4.76 -10.02 -10.81
N PHE A 66 -4.43 -8.99 -10.03
CA PHE A 66 -5.37 -7.94 -9.60
C PHE A 66 -6.11 -7.30 -10.77
N THR A 67 -5.39 -6.88 -11.81
CA THR A 67 -5.96 -6.25 -13.01
C THR A 67 -6.92 -7.18 -13.76
N ALA A 68 -6.60 -8.47 -13.83
CA ALA A 68 -7.46 -9.46 -14.49
C ALA A 68 -8.72 -9.77 -13.67
N ILE A 69 -8.61 -9.76 -12.33
CA ILE A 69 -9.72 -9.93 -11.40
C ILE A 69 -10.67 -8.72 -11.46
N GLU A 70 -10.14 -7.50 -11.51
CA GLU A 70 -10.91 -6.27 -11.66
C GLU A 70 -11.60 -6.16 -13.03
N ALA A 71 -10.90 -6.52 -14.11
CA ALA A 71 -11.44 -6.41 -15.47
C ALA A 71 -12.67 -7.30 -15.72
N GLY A 72 -12.66 -8.55 -15.26
CA GLY A 72 -13.86 -9.37 -15.39
C GLY A 72 -14.97 -8.91 -14.46
N CYS A 73 -14.64 -8.29 -13.32
CA CYS A 73 -15.66 -7.77 -12.41
C CYS A 73 -16.47 -6.63 -13.06
N GLN A 74 -15.79 -5.76 -13.80
CA GLN A 74 -16.43 -4.70 -14.60
C GLN A 74 -17.30 -5.26 -15.72
N THR A 75 -16.97 -6.43 -16.27
CA THR A 75 -17.72 -7.07 -17.35
C THR A 75 -19.06 -7.64 -16.87
N ILE A 76 -19.12 -8.15 -15.63
CA ILE A 76 -20.30 -8.85 -15.10
C ILE A 76 -21.24 -7.90 -14.35
N LYS A 77 -20.73 -6.77 -13.86
CA LYS A 77 -21.51 -5.76 -13.14
C LYS A 77 -22.81 -5.34 -13.86
N PRO A 78 -22.83 -5.07 -15.18
CA PRO A 78 -24.07 -4.69 -15.88
C PRO A 78 -25.11 -5.81 -15.94
N GLN A 79 -24.68 -7.08 -15.97
CA GLN A 79 -25.57 -8.24 -16.01
C GLN A 79 -26.26 -8.45 -14.65
N ILE A 80 -25.51 -8.26 -13.56
CA ILE A 80 -26.05 -8.30 -12.19
C ILE A 80 -27.03 -7.13 -11.98
N ASP A 81 -26.66 -5.93 -12.41
CA ASP A 81 -27.48 -4.72 -12.29
C ASP A 81 -28.79 -4.81 -13.13
N ALA A 82 -28.80 -5.62 -14.19
CA ALA A 82 -30.00 -5.90 -14.99
C ALA A 82 -30.90 -6.97 -14.35
N GLU A 83 -30.32 -8.06 -13.83
CA GLU A 83 -31.06 -9.14 -13.16
C GLU A 83 -31.70 -8.68 -11.83
N THR A 84 -31.08 -7.72 -11.14
CA THR A 84 -31.69 -7.06 -9.97
C THR A 84 -32.77 -6.04 -10.33
N ARG A 85 -32.78 -5.54 -11.57
CA ARG A 85 -33.78 -4.58 -12.05
C ARG A 85 -35.07 -5.26 -12.53
N ASP A 86 -34.98 -6.51 -12.98
CA ASP A 86 -36.12 -7.33 -13.45
C ASP A 86 -36.66 -8.32 -12.40
N ALA A 87 -36.16 -8.29 -11.15
CA ALA A 87 -36.71 -9.10 -10.08
C ALA A 87 -38.14 -8.62 -9.73
N PRO A 88 -39.17 -9.48 -9.80
CA PRO A 88 -40.55 -9.04 -9.57
C PRO A 88 -40.75 -8.59 -8.12
N ASP A 89 -41.07 -7.31 -7.97
CA ASP A 89 -41.36 -6.57 -6.74
C ASP A 89 -42.65 -7.01 -5.98
N ALA A 90 -43.11 -8.25 -6.17
CA ALA A 90 -44.49 -8.64 -5.84
C ALA A 90 -44.67 -9.73 -4.76
N GLU A 91 -43.70 -10.59 -4.44
CA GLU A 91 -43.97 -11.70 -3.49
C GLU A 91 -43.32 -11.56 -2.09
N THR A 92 -42.40 -10.62 -1.87
CA THR A 92 -41.71 -10.48 -0.57
C THR A 92 -42.38 -9.52 0.42
N ARG A 93 -43.52 -8.88 0.07
CA ARG A 93 -44.30 -8.05 1.04
C ARG A 93 -45.23 -8.85 1.96
N ARG A 94 -45.35 -10.17 1.81
CA ARG A 94 -46.29 -10.99 2.63
C ARG A 94 -45.70 -11.69 3.85
N ARG A 95 -44.38 -11.67 4.06
CA ARG A 95 -43.77 -12.09 5.33
C ARG A 95 -43.02 -10.90 5.89
N GLY A 96 -43.57 -10.30 6.94
CA GLY A 96 -42.99 -9.14 7.62
C GLY A 96 -41.64 -9.44 8.27
N ASP A 97 -40.60 -9.58 7.45
CA ASP A 97 -39.21 -9.66 7.87
C ASP A 97 -38.53 -8.35 7.47
N THR A 98 -38.15 -7.56 8.46
CA THR A 98 -37.39 -6.32 8.32
C THR A 98 -35.93 -6.66 8.01
N GLY A 99 -35.68 -7.15 6.80
CA GLY A 99 -34.35 -7.31 6.25
C GLY A 99 -34.05 -6.17 5.28
N THR A 100 -33.18 -5.25 5.69
CA THR A 100 -32.56 -4.24 4.81
C THR A 100 -32.11 -4.85 3.47
N PRO A 101 -32.27 -4.17 2.32
CA PRO A 101 -31.76 -4.67 1.04
C PRO A 101 -30.23 -4.71 1.09
N LYS A 102 -29.65 -5.90 1.33
CA LYS A 102 -28.20 -6.14 1.27
C LYS A 102 -27.83 -6.53 -0.16
N PHE A 103 -27.74 -5.56 -1.05
CA PHE A 103 -26.92 -5.70 -2.26
C PHE A 103 -25.97 -4.52 -2.31
N SER A 104 -24.88 -4.63 -1.55
CA SER A 104 -23.74 -3.74 -1.67
C SER A 104 -22.88 -4.20 -2.86
N SER A 105 -22.19 -3.26 -3.47
CA SER A 105 -21.23 -3.37 -4.58
C SER A 105 -20.13 -4.45 -4.47
N TYR A 106 -20.16 -5.27 -3.42
CA TYR A 106 -19.26 -6.38 -3.12
C TYR A 106 -19.74 -7.73 -3.72
N SER A 107 -20.91 -7.77 -4.36
CA SER A 107 -21.50 -9.00 -4.94
C SER A 107 -20.77 -9.57 -6.18
N CYS A 108 -19.79 -8.84 -6.72
CA CYS A 108 -19.02 -9.29 -7.87
C CYS A 108 -18.26 -10.61 -7.61
N GLY A 109 -17.88 -10.85 -6.34
CA GLY A 109 -17.17 -12.05 -5.92
C GLY A 109 -17.98 -13.35 -5.97
N GLU A 110 -19.32 -13.30 -5.93
CA GLU A 110 -20.15 -14.51 -5.82
C GLU A 110 -20.43 -15.21 -7.16
N ARG A 111 -20.43 -14.49 -8.28
CA ARG A 111 -20.74 -15.02 -9.63
C ARG A 111 -19.55 -15.18 -10.56
N TYR A 112 -18.33 -14.82 -10.12
CA TYR A 112 -17.09 -14.93 -10.92
C TYR A 112 -16.67 -16.37 -11.26
N ALA A 113 -17.34 -17.35 -10.67
CA ALA A 113 -17.11 -18.76 -10.92
C ALA A 113 -17.41 -19.23 -12.34
N ASN A 114 -18.49 -18.70 -12.92
CA ASN A 114 -19.11 -19.26 -14.12
C ASN A 114 -18.59 -18.62 -15.42
N VAL A 115 -17.90 -17.49 -15.35
CA VAL A 115 -17.50 -16.71 -16.54
C VAL A 115 -16.15 -17.15 -17.14
N VAL A 116 -15.42 -18.07 -16.49
CA VAL A 116 -14.29 -18.76 -17.13
C VAL A 116 -14.67 -20.19 -17.55
N ASN A 117 -15.80 -20.27 -18.26
CA ASN A 117 -16.08 -21.29 -19.25
C ASN A 117 -17.00 -20.73 -20.35
N GLU A 118 -16.40 -20.25 -21.45
CA GLU A 118 -16.72 -20.61 -22.83
C GLU A 118 -15.97 -19.67 -23.80
N ASN A 119 -14.85 -20.18 -24.33
CA ASN A 119 -14.29 -19.92 -25.66
C ASN A 119 -13.92 -18.49 -26.15
N SER A 120 -14.00 -17.40 -25.37
CA SER A 120 -13.56 -16.08 -25.89
C SER A 120 -12.04 -15.85 -25.88
N TRP A 121 -11.31 -16.39 -24.90
CA TRP A 121 -9.94 -15.94 -24.62
C TRP A 121 -8.88 -16.40 -25.64
N LYS A 122 -9.08 -17.54 -26.31
CA LYS A 122 -8.18 -17.97 -27.41
C LYS A 122 -8.37 -17.10 -28.66
N SER A 123 -9.60 -16.70 -28.95
CA SER A 123 -9.89 -15.87 -30.14
C SER A 123 -9.37 -14.43 -29.96
N ASP A 124 -9.41 -13.89 -28.75
CA ASP A 124 -8.97 -12.52 -28.48
C ASP A 124 -7.45 -12.36 -28.47
N LEU A 125 -6.70 -13.41 -28.10
CA LEU A 125 -5.23 -13.40 -28.18
C LEU A 125 -4.74 -13.57 -29.63
N GLU A 126 -5.39 -14.43 -30.43
CA GLU A 126 -5.09 -14.57 -31.87
C GLU A 126 -5.49 -13.32 -32.66
N LYS A 127 -6.63 -12.67 -32.33
CA LYS A 127 -7.04 -11.40 -32.96
C LYS A 127 -6.12 -10.24 -32.56
N ARG A 128 -5.66 -10.17 -31.31
CA ARG A 128 -4.74 -9.10 -30.85
C ARG A 128 -3.33 -9.24 -31.41
N ALA A 129 -2.87 -10.45 -31.69
CA ALA A 129 -1.60 -10.67 -32.39
C ALA A 129 -1.64 -10.13 -33.84
N VAL A 130 -2.79 -10.24 -34.52
CA VAL A 130 -2.99 -9.72 -35.89
C VAL A 130 -3.32 -8.22 -35.93
N VAL A 131 -3.88 -7.65 -34.85
CA VAL A 131 -4.17 -6.19 -34.74
C VAL A 131 -2.91 -5.38 -34.40
N LYS A 132 -1.98 -5.93 -33.60
CA LYS A 132 -0.70 -5.27 -33.29
C LYS A 132 0.18 -5.03 -34.53
N GLU A 133 0.01 -5.84 -35.59
CA GLU A 133 0.71 -5.66 -36.87
C GLU A 133 0.03 -4.62 -37.79
N LYS A 134 -1.23 -4.23 -37.52
CA LYS A 134 -1.97 -3.23 -38.31
C LYS A 134 -2.07 -1.85 -37.66
N GLU A 135 -1.90 -1.72 -36.35
CA GLU A 135 -2.01 -0.42 -35.65
C GLU A 135 -0.74 0.44 -35.70
N GLU A 136 0.39 -0.11 -36.18
CA GLU A 136 1.62 0.65 -36.47
C GLU A 136 1.45 1.68 -37.61
N ILE A 137 0.32 1.67 -38.34
CA ILE A 137 0.11 2.52 -39.54
C ILE A 137 -0.88 3.70 -39.30
N GLN A 138 -1.57 3.81 -38.15
CA GLN A 138 -2.62 4.84 -37.94
C GLN A 138 -2.32 5.94 -36.91
N GLN A 139 -1.14 5.95 -36.27
CA GLN A 139 -0.70 7.08 -35.41
C GLN A 139 -0.22 8.31 -36.21
N TYR A 140 -0.89 8.60 -37.33
CA TYR A 140 -0.71 9.80 -38.16
C TYR A 140 -2.04 10.50 -38.43
N SER A 141 -2.93 10.66 -37.43
CA SER A 141 -3.90 11.76 -37.49
C SER A 141 -4.50 12.17 -36.15
N LYS A 142 -4.13 13.39 -35.74
CA LYS A 142 -5.04 14.49 -35.35
C LYS A 142 -5.90 14.28 -34.08
N VAL A 143 -5.55 14.94 -32.97
CA VAL A 143 -5.96 16.31 -32.59
C VAL A 143 -7.05 16.28 -31.50
N ASN A 144 -6.62 16.68 -30.31
CA ASN A 144 -7.29 17.47 -29.27
C ASN A 144 -8.74 17.95 -29.57
N LYS A 145 -9.66 17.76 -28.62
CA LYS A 145 -10.61 18.80 -28.20
C LYS A 145 -11.21 18.54 -26.81
N SER A 146 -10.72 19.34 -25.85
CA SER A 146 -11.54 20.20 -24.96
C SER A 146 -12.21 19.62 -23.70
N SER A 147 -11.65 20.09 -22.59
CA SER A 147 -12.09 20.14 -21.18
C SER A 147 -13.33 21.01 -20.92
N GLN A 148 -14.07 20.71 -19.83
CA GLN A 148 -14.36 21.57 -18.65
C GLN A 148 -15.78 21.36 -18.06
N PHE A 149 -15.93 21.38 -16.72
CA PHE A 149 -16.99 22.09 -15.94
C PHE A 149 -16.79 21.90 -14.40
N PRO A 150 -17.42 22.72 -13.51
CA PRO A 150 -16.80 23.26 -12.28
C PRO A 150 -17.43 22.74 -10.97
N ILE A 151 -16.82 23.07 -9.82
CA ILE A 151 -17.26 22.66 -8.47
C ILE A 151 -17.98 23.82 -7.76
N PRO A 152 -19.15 23.61 -7.12
CA PRO A 152 -19.70 24.54 -6.14
C PRO A 152 -19.36 24.12 -4.69
N ASN A 153 -18.92 25.09 -3.90
CA ASN A 153 -18.71 24.99 -2.45
C ASN A 153 -20.04 24.81 -1.70
N SER A 154 -20.05 23.98 -0.65
CA SER A 154 -21.11 23.97 0.37
C SER A 154 -20.51 23.84 1.77
N GLN A 155 -20.87 24.74 2.67
CA GLN A 155 -20.56 24.74 4.10
C GLN A 155 -21.76 24.18 4.88
N PHE A 156 -21.53 23.30 5.86
CA PHE A 156 -22.55 22.86 6.80
C PHE A 156 -22.20 23.24 8.25
N PRO A 157 -23.18 23.72 9.05
CA PRO A 157 -22.98 24.03 10.47
C PRO A 157 -23.25 22.80 11.37
N ILE A 158 -22.59 22.78 12.53
CA ILE A 158 -22.70 21.72 13.55
C ILE A 158 -23.65 22.18 14.67
N PRO A 159 -24.64 21.38 15.10
CA PRO A 159 -25.39 21.65 16.33
C PRO A 159 -24.77 20.97 17.55
N ASN A 160 -24.67 21.70 18.65
CA ASN A 160 -24.28 21.20 19.97
C ASN A 160 -25.34 20.24 20.53
N SER A 161 -24.90 19.07 21.02
CA SER A 161 -25.72 18.16 21.84
C SER A 161 -25.00 17.86 23.16
N GLN A 162 -25.70 18.06 24.28
CA GLN A 162 -25.25 17.70 25.63
C GLN A 162 -25.91 16.38 26.04
N PHE A 163 -25.11 15.40 26.45
CA PHE A 163 -25.60 14.15 27.05
C PHE A 163 -25.42 14.16 28.57
N PRO A 164 -26.44 13.79 29.37
CA PRO A 164 -26.30 13.58 30.80
C PRO A 164 -25.79 12.16 31.11
N ILE A 165 -24.96 12.05 32.15
CA ILE A 165 -24.35 10.79 32.62
C ILE A 165 -25.16 10.27 33.83
N PRO A 166 -25.56 8.98 33.88
CA PRO A 166 -26.14 8.40 35.09
C PRO A 166 -25.06 7.99 36.09
N ASN A 167 -25.24 8.35 37.36
CA ASN A 167 -24.42 7.89 38.48
C ASN A 167 -24.66 6.39 38.75
N SER A 168 -23.60 5.59 38.65
CA SER A 168 -23.57 4.20 39.15
C SER A 168 -22.66 4.13 40.39
N GLN A 169 -23.20 3.65 41.51
CA GLN A 169 -22.44 3.41 42.74
C GLN A 169 -21.99 1.95 42.78
N PHE A 170 -20.68 1.71 42.69
CA PHE A 170 -20.07 0.40 42.95
C PHE A 170 -19.39 0.39 44.32
N PRO A 171 -19.45 -0.72 45.09
CA PRO A 171 -18.79 -0.83 46.38
C PRO A 171 -17.27 -0.92 46.22
N ILE A 172 -16.55 -0.07 46.96
CA ILE A 172 -15.09 0.04 46.95
C ILE A 172 -14.51 -0.99 47.92
N ILE A 173 -13.76 -1.96 47.40
CA ILE A 173 -12.91 -2.87 48.20
C ILE A 173 -11.53 -2.21 48.32
N HIS A 174 -11.12 -1.87 49.54
CA HIS A 174 -9.84 -1.21 49.82
C HIS A 174 -8.67 -2.20 49.74
N TYR A 175 -7.92 -2.18 48.64
CA TYR A 175 -6.53 -2.67 48.59
C TYR A 175 -5.59 -1.47 48.81
N PRO A 176 -4.41 -1.64 49.45
CA PRO A 176 -3.50 -0.53 49.70
C PRO A 176 -2.92 0.00 48.38
N LEU A 177 -3.46 1.13 47.94
CA LEU A 177 -3.16 1.84 46.69
C LEU A 177 -1.70 2.34 46.58
N SER A 178 -0.89 2.13 47.62
CA SER A 178 0.42 2.77 47.76
C SER A 178 1.59 2.02 47.11
N ILE A 179 1.40 0.77 46.68
CA ILE A 179 2.47 -0.04 46.07
C ILE A 179 2.35 -0.11 44.54
N PHE A 180 1.15 0.08 43.98
CA PHE A 180 0.93 -0.03 42.53
C PHE A 180 1.28 1.26 41.75
N LEU A 181 1.22 2.44 42.39
CA LEU A 181 1.53 3.72 41.73
C LEU A 181 3.04 4.01 41.63
N LEU A 182 3.88 3.35 42.43
CA LEU A 182 5.35 3.53 42.41
C LEU A 182 6.05 2.61 41.39
N ALA A 183 5.40 1.53 40.96
CA ALA A 183 5.93 0.60 39.97
C ALA A 183 5.77 1.09 38.51
N LEU A 184 4.91 2.09 38.27
CA LEU A 184 4.68 2.69 36.94
C LEU A 184 5.68 3.80 36.57
N LEU A 185 6.58 4.20 37.48
CA LEU A 185 7.60 5.23 37.23
C LEU A 185 8.99 4.65 36.89
N PHE A 186 9.13 3.33 36.75
CA PHE A 186 10.42 2.67 36.53
C PHE A 186 10.47 1.72 35.32
N PHE A 187 9.68 2.01 34.28
CA PHE A 187 9.95 1.48 32.95
C PHE A 187 10.26 2.66 32.01
N PRO A 188 11.52 3.12 31.92
CA PRO A 188 11.94 3.81 30.71
C PRO A 188 11.82 2.78 29.60
N GLY A 189 10.72 2.80 28.86
CA GLY A 189 10.66 2.15 27.57
C GLY A 189 11.71 2.81 26.70
N THR A 190 12.90 2.22 26.64
CA THR A 190 13.88 2.58 25.63
C THR A 190 13.23 2.24 24.30
N ALA A 191 12.73 3.25 23.58
CA ALA A 191 12.38 3.11 22.19
C ALA A 191 13.68 2.84 21.44
N SER A 192 14.00 1.55 21.27
CA SER A 192 15.05 1.12 20.35
C SER A 192 14.58 1.53 18.96
N ALA A 193 15.38 2.29 18.23
CA ALA A 193 15.13 2.48 16.83
C ALA A 193 15.21 1.12 16.11
N GLN A 194 14.43 0.99 15.05
CA GLN A 194 14.38 -0.22 14.25
C GLN A 194 15.64 -0.29 13.37
N PRO A 195 16.28 -1.45 13.19
CA PRO A 195 17.43 -1.56 12.29
C PRO A 195 17.05 -1.20 10.85
N ILE A 196 18.04 -0.79 10.03
CA ILE A 196 17.84 -0.61 8.59
C ILE A 196 17.87 -1.97 7.92
N VAL A 197 16.74 -2.38 7.33
CA VAL A 197 16.57 -3.69 6.72
C VAL A 197 15.99 -3.52 5.32
N SER A 198 16.70 -4.04 4.32
CA SER A 198 16.21 -4.10 2.93
C SER A 198 14.98 -5.01 2.83
N ASP A 199 14.02 -4.65 1.97
CA ASP A 199 12.92 -5.55 1.63
C ASP A 199 13.23 -6.46 0.42
N GLN A 200 14.47 -6.40 -0.07
CA GLN A 200 14.99 -7.19 -1.18
C GLN A 200 14.36 -6.90 -2.56
N SER A 201 13.41 -5.95 -2.67
CA SER A 201 12.70 -5.68 -3.94
C SER A 201 13.47 -4.80 -4.93
N THR A 202 14.58 -4.19 -4.52
CA THR A 202 15.38 -3.24 -5.31
C THR A 202 16.86 -3.62 -5.41
N ASN A 203 17.26 -4.82 -5.02
CA ASN A 203 18.68 -5.17 -4.83
C ASN A 203 19.42 -4.19 -3.90
N THR A 204 18.71 -3.61 -2.93
CA THR A 204 19.32 -2.77 -1.89
C THR A 204 20.15 -3.65 -0.98
N ILE A 205 21.40 -3.26 -0.77
CA ILE A 205 22.35 -3.93 0.10
C ILE A 205 22.63 -2.99 1.28
N VAL A 206 22.58 -3.51 2.50
CA VAL A 206 22.88 -2.77 3.71
C VAL A 206 24.07 -3.44 4.39
N ASN A 207 25.23 -2.80 4.31
CA ASN A 207 26.47 -3.26 4.93
C ASN A 207 26.65 -2.54 6.27
N THR A 208 26.65 -3.29 7.36
CA THR A 208 26.84 -2.71 8.70
C THR A 208 28.31 -2.74 9.10
N ASN A 209 28.89 -1.57 9.33
CA ASN A 209 30.25 -1.39 9.85
C ASN A 209 30.22 -0.59 11.15
N GLY A 210 30.20 -1.31 12.28
CA GLY A 210 30.00 -0.70 13.59
C GLY A 210 28.63 -0.01 13.67
N ASN A 211 28.64 1.31 13.85
CA ASN A 211 27.42 2.13 13.94
C ASN A 211 26.97 2.71 12.58
N GLN A 212 27.70 2.44 11.50
CA GLN A 212 27.37 2.94 10.17
C GLN A 212 26.71 1.83 9.33
N PHE A 213 25.61 2.17 8.68
CA PHE A 213 24.91 1.38 7.69
C PHE A 213 25.21 1.96 6.30
N ASP A 214 26.09 1.32 5.56
CA ASP A 214 26.38 1.67 4.18
C ASP A 214 25.32 1.04 3.27
N ILE A 215 24.55 1.88 2.61
CA ILE A 215 23.42 1.52 1.75
C ILE A 215 23.91 1.60 0.30
N GLU A 216 23.99 0.44 -0.34
CA GLU A 216 24.53 0.22 -1.67
C GLU A 216 23.53 -0.52 -2.58
N GLY A 217 23.94 -0.77 -3.81
CA GLY A 217 23.12 -1.46 -4.80
C GLY A 217 21.97 -0.57 -5.23
N GLY A 218 20.75 -1.09 -5.14
CA GLY A 218 19.55 -0.38 -5.60
C GLY A 218 19.21 -0.64 -7.06
N THR A 219 18.10 -0.08 -7.51
CA THR A 219 17.61 -0.21 -8.88
C THR A 219 17.62 1.15 -9.57
N LEU A 220 18.11 1.20 -10.81
CA LEU A 220 18.18 2.43 -11.59
C LEU A 220 16.92 2.65 -12.43
N SER A 221 16.59 3.92 -12.66
CA SER A 221 15.67 4.33 -13.73
C SER A 221 16.23 4.05 -15.12
N GLY A 222 15.38 4.11 -16.14
CA GLY A 222 15.79 3.86 -17.53
C GLY A 222 16.80 4.86 -18.08
N ASP A 223 16.84 6.08 -17.55
CA ASP A 223 17.83 7.11 -17.86
C ASP A 223 19.07 7.07 -16.94
N GLY A 224 19.08 6.19 -15.94
CA GLY A 224 20.17 6.02 -14.99
C GLY A 224 20.35 7.15 -13.98
N THR A 225 19.42 8.11 -13.89
CA THR A 225 19.56 9.30 -13.01
C THR A 225 18.90 9.14 -11.64
N ASN A 226 17.94 8.21 -11.50
CA ASN A 226 17.25 7.92 -10.25
C ASN A 226 17.70 6.56 -9.70
N LEU A 227 18.10 6.54 -8.42
CA LEU A 227 18.47 5.33 -7.69
C LEU A 227 17.41 5.01 -6.64
N PHE A 228 16.76 3.86 -6.79
CA PHE A 228 15.69 3.42 -5.91
C PHE A 228 16.17 2.38 -4.89
N HIS A 229 15.86 2.64 -3.63
CA HIS A 229 16.06 1.74 -2.50
C HIS A 229 14.75 1.40 -1.83
N SER A 230 14.68 0.21 -1.24
CA SER A 230 13.47 -0.29 -0.61
C SER A 230 13.79 -1.05 0.66
N PHE A 231 13.13 -0.65 1.74
CA PHE A 231 13.41 -1.11 3.09
C PHE A 231 12.13 -1.63 3.72
N SER A 232 12.22 -2.75 4.44
CA SER A 232 11.14 -3.18 5.33
C SER A 232 11.15 -2.34 6.60
N GLN A 233 12.34 -1.98 7.10
CA GLN A 233 12.52 -1.13 8.28
C GLN A 233 13.62 -0.10 8.02
N PHE A 234 13.42 1.11 8.54
CA PHE A 234 14.41 2.17 8.46
C PHE A 234 14.32 3.03 9.72
N GLY A 235 15.29 2.84 10.62
CA GLY A 235 15.44 3.60 11.85
C GLY A 235 16.92 3.78 12.20
N LEU A 236 17.20 4.73 13.08
CA LEU A 236 18.54 5.02 13.58
C LEU A 236 18.49 5.35 15.07
N ASP A 237 19.31 4.68 15.86
CA ASP A 237 19.62 5.07 17.24
C ASP A 237 20.64 6.22 17.29
N ASN A 238 20.87 6.74 18.49
CA ASN A 238 21.93 7.72 18.71
C ASN A 238 23.30 7.17 18.30
N ASN A 239 24.09 8.00 17.64
CA ASN A 239 25.41 7.71 17.08
C ASN A 239 25.40 6.70 15.92
N GLN A 240 24.23 6.28 15.42
CA GLN A 240 24.14 5.51 14.19
C GLN A 240 24.08 6.42 12.97
N THR A 241 24.62 5.92 11.86
CA THR A 241 24.66 6.64 10.58
C THR A 241 24.07 5.79 9.47
N ALA A 242 23.09 6.30 8.73
CA ALA A 242 22.67 5.77 7.44
C ALA A 242 23.44 6.50 6.34
N ASN A 243 24.31 5.80 5.62
CA ASN A 243 25.09 6.34 4.52
C ASN A 243 24.59 5.81 3.18
N PHE A 244 23.91 6.64 2.41
CA PHE A 244 23.56 6.31 1.04
C PHE A 244 24.77 6.53 0.13
N LEU A 245 25.29 5.43 -0.44
CA LEU A 245 26.39 5.45 -1.38
C LEU A 245 25.86 5.66 -2.80
N ALA A 246 26.13 6.83 -3.35
CA ALA A 246 25.79 7.19 -4.71
C ALA A 246 27.05 7.35 -5.57
N ASN A 247 26.82 7.56 -6.87
CA ASN A 247 27.86 7.99 -7.78
C ASN A 247 27.47 9.34 -8.42
N PRO A 248 28.39 10.04 -9.11
CA PRO A 248 28.10 11.37 -9.65
C PRO A 248 27.02 11.43 -10.74
N SER A 249 26.63 10.31 -11.37
CA SER A 249 25.53 10.33 -12.35
C SER A 249 24.14 10.27 -11.70
N ILE A 250 24.04 9.89 -10.42
CA ILE A 250 22.77 9.84 -9.71
C ILE A 250 22.36 11.25 -9.28
N HIS A 251 21.17 11.67 -9.72
CA HIS A 251 20.59 12.98 -9.38
C HIS A 251 19.62 12.87 -8.21
N HIS A 252 18.90 11.75 -8.10
CA HIS A 252 17.94 11.51 -7.03
C HIS A 252 18.09 10.10 -6.46
N ILE A 253 18.19 10.01 -5.15
CA ILE A 253 18.11 8.77 -4.38
C ILE A 253 16.72 8.73 -3.74
N LEU A 254 15.98 7.65 -3.97
CA LEU A 254 14.63 7.48 -3.45
C LEU A 254 14.55 6.21 -2.61
N GLY A 255 14.39 6.36 -1.30
CA GLY A 255 14.14 5.27 -0.36
C GLY A 255 12.66 5.17 -0.03
N ARG A 256 12.06 3.99 -0.19
CA ARG A 256 10.73 3.67 0.35
C ARG A 256 10.81 2.71 1.53
N ILE A 257 9.92 2.89 2.51
CA ILE A 257 9.76 2.00 3.65
C ILE A 257 8.41 1.28 3.51
N THR A 258 8.45 -0.06 3.52
CA THR A 258 7.32 -0.92 3.16
C THR A 258 6.75 -1.72 4.34
N GLY A 259 7.47 -1.79 5.47
CA GLY A 259 7.08 -2.65 6.62
C GLY A 259 5.91 -2.16 7.47
N GLY A 260 5.37 -0.96 7.19
CA GLY A 260 4.16 -0.45 7.84
C GLY A 260 4.35 0.20 9.22
N ASP A 261 5.58 0.18 9.74
CA ASP A 261 5.96 0.90 10.96
C ASP A 261 6.54 2.29 10.64
N ALA A 262 6.35 3.23 11.57
CA ALA A 262 6.94 4.56 11.47
C ALA A 262 8.48 4.51 11.63
N SER A 263 9.18 5.31 10.85
CA SER A 263 10.64 5.45 10.95
C SER A 263 11.01 6.33 12.13
N VAL A 264 11.79 5.81 13.07
CA VAL A 264 12.34 6.59 14.20
C VAL A 264 13.81 6.87 13.93
N ILE A 265 14.14 8.14 13.76
CA ILE A 265 15.46 8.63 13.39
C ILE A 265 16.03 9.43 14.56
N ASN A 266 17.05 8.89 15.23
CA ASN A 266 17.81 9.57 16.27
C ASN A 266 19.31 9.58 15.97
N GLY A 267 19.68 9.62 14.69
CA GLY A 267 21.07 9.58 14.24
C GLY A 267 21.31 10.38 12.96
N LEU A 268 22.41 10.11 12.27
CA LEU A 268 22.82 10.82 11.06
C LEU A 268 22.31 10.13 9.79
N ILE A 269 21.61 10.87 8.93
CA ILE A 269 21.38 10.46 7.54
C ILE A 269 22.35 11.23 6.65
N GLN A 270 23.13 10.51 5.86
CA GLN A 270 24.12 11.10 4.96
C GLN A 270 24.10 10.49 3.56
N VAL A 271 24.58 11.25 2.59
CA VAL A 271 24.84 10.80 1.21
C VAL A 271 26.29 11.07 0.88
N THR A 272 27.00 10.07 0.34
CA THR A 272 28.38 10.20 -0.11
C THR A 272 28.57 9.63 -1.52
N GLY A 273 29.64 10.05 -2.21
CA GLY A 273 29.99 9.57 -3.55
C GLY A 273 29.25 10.25 -4.72
N GLY A 274 28.26 11.11 -4.45
CA GLY A 274 27.55 11.91 -5.46
C GLY A 274 26.98 13.22 -4.89
N ASN A 275 26.37 14.03 -5.74
CA ASN A 275 25.65 15.25 -5.37
C ASN A 275 24.14 15.08 -5.61
N SER A 276 23.55 14.06 -4.97
CA SER A 276 22.18 13.63 -5.23
C SER A 276 21.21 14.20 -4.19
N ASN A 277 19.97 14.49 -4.63
CA ASN A 277 18.86 14.73 -3.72
C ASN A 277 18.44 13.41 -3.05
N LEU A 278 17.97 13.47 -1.81
CA LEU A 278 17.49 12.29 -1.08
C LEU A 278 15.99 12.44 -0.75
N PHE A 279 15.21 11.46 -1.18
CA PHE A 279 13.79 11.31 -0.88
C PHE A 279 13.59 10.09 0.02
N LEU A 280 12.93 10.28 1.16
CA LEU A 280 12.53 9.20 2.06
C LEU A 280 11.00 9.17 2.18
N MET A 281 10.40 8.05 1.78
CA MET A 281 8.94 7.85 1.78
C MET A 281 8.54 6.74 2.75
N ASN A 282 7.77 7.11 3.78
CA ASN A 282 7.17 6.15 4.70
C ASN A 282 5.72 6.54 5.02
N PRO A 283 4.70 5.88 4.44
CA PRO A 283 3.29 6.18 4.72
C PRO A 283 2.89 6.06 6.19
N ALA A 284 3.60 5.24 6.98
CA ALA A 284 3.31 5.02 8.40
C ALA A 284 3.75 6.18 9.31
N GLY A 285 4.66 7.04 8.83
CA GLY A 285 5.16 8.19 9.58
C GLY A 285 6.68 8.20 9.71
N ILE A 286 7.21 9.38 10.06
CA ILE A 286 8.63 9.60 10.28
C ILE A 286 8.81 10.50 11.52
N ILE A 287 9.62 10.07 12.47
CA ILE A 287 9.92 10.79 13.69
C ILE A 287 11.42 11.08 13.70
N PHE A 288 11.79 12.35 13.55
CA PHE A 288 13.16 12.84 13.78
C PHE A 288 13.26 13.30 15.22
N ASN A 289 14.01 12.56 16.04
CA ASN A 289 14.27 12.89 17.44
C ASN A 289 15.37 13.96 17.58
N SER A 290 15.68 14.34 18.82
CA SER A 290 16.58 15.47 19.11
C SER A 290 18.00 15.31 18.56
N ASP A 291 18.50 14.07 18.42
CA ASP A 291 19.85 13.81 17.93
C ASP A 291 19.90 13.59 16.41
N ALA A 292 18.75 13.68 15.72
CA ALA A 292 18.66 13.51 14.28
C ALA A 292 19.45 14.60 13.54
N GLN A 293 20.26 14.18 12.57
CA GLN A 293 21.12 15.05 11.79
C GLN A 293 21.07 14.68 10.30
N LEU A 294 21.33 15.67 9.44
CA LEU A 294 21.44 15.51 8.00
C LEU A 294 22.81 15.97 7.52
N ASN A 295 23.48 15.13 6.73
CA ASN A 295 24.66 15.50 5.95
C ASN A 295 24.44 15.09 4.49
N VAL A 296 23.63 15.88 3.80
CA VAL A 296 23.18 15.62 2.43
C VAL A 296 23.72 16.75 1.55
N PRO A 297 24.36 16.45 0.40
CA PRO A 297 25.03 17.46 -0.43
C PRO A 297 24.05 18.33 -1.23
N ALA A 298 22.82 17.84 -1.44
CA ALA A 298 21.74 18.53 -2.14
C ALA A 298 20.46 18.56 -1.29
N ALA A 299 19.28 18.51 -1.91
CA ALA A 299 18.01 18.59 -1.19
C ALA A 299 17.66 17.29 -0.44
N PHE A 300 17.00 17.43 0.71
CA PHE A 300 16.39 16.34 1.45
C PHE A 300 14.87 16.50 1.51
N THR A 301 14.13 15.44 1.20
CA THR A 301 12.68 15.39 1.30
C THR A 301 12.24 14.15 2.07
N ALA A 302 11.43 14.34 3.12
CA ALA A 302 10.76 13.27 3.84
C ALA A 302 9.25 13.38 3.63
N THR A 303 8.57 12.27 3.35
CA THR A 303 7.13 12.28 3.04
C THR A 303 6.41 11.04 3.58
N THR A 304 5.14 11.23 3.93
CA THR A 304 4.18 10.16 4.28
C THR A 304 3.23 9.84 3.14
N ALA A 305 3.55 10.31 1.93
CA ALA A 305 2.85 9.96 0.72
C ALA A 305 2.85 8.44 0.49
N THR A 306 1.79 7.94 -0.12
CA THR A 306 1.73 6.55 -0.59
C THR A 306 2.49 6.37 -1.90
N SER A 307 2.69 7.45 -2.66
CA SER A 307 3.48 7.43 -3.90
C SER A 307 4.17 8.77 -4.18
N ILE A 308 5.32 8.72 -4.85
CA ILE A 308 6.01 9.85 -5.47
C ILE A 308 5.81 9.77 -6.98
N GLY A 309 5.31 10.83 -7.59
CA GLY A 309 5.04 10.85 -9.03
C GLY A 309 6.21 11.32 -9.88
N PHE A 310 6.27 10.76 -11.07
CA PHE A 310 7.15 11.10 -12.18
C PHE A 310 6.29 11.26 -13.45
N ASP A 311 6.86 11.82 -14.51
CA ASP A 311 6.13 11.96 -15.79
C ASP A 311 5.74 10.59 -16.37
N GLY A 312 6.58 9.57 -16.14
CA GLY A 312 6.38 8.21 -16.65
C GLY A 312 5.62 7.26 -15.72
N GLY A 313 5.23 7.67 -14.51
CA GLY A 313 4.50 6.81 -13.58
C GLY A 313 4.61 7.20 -12.11
N LEU A 314 4.26 6.25 -11.24
CA LEU A 314 4.30 6.43 -9.78
C LEU A 314 5.34 5.49 -9.16
N PHE A 315 6.17 6.05 -8.28
CA PHE A 315 6.95 5.29 -7.32
C PHE A 315 6.10 5.05 -6.08
N ASN A 316 5.52 3.86 -5.96
CA ASN A 316 4.62 3.46 -4.88
C ASN A 316 5.39 2.93 -3.67
N ALA A 317 4.94 3.32 -2.48
CA ALA A 317 5.45 2.81 -1.20
C ALA A 317 5.12 1.33 -1.00
N VAL A 318 4.01 0.84 -1.54
CA VAL A 318 3.56 -0.55 -1.42
C VAL A 318 3.33 -1.13 -2.82
N GLY A 319 3.62 -2.42 -2.99
CA GLY A 319 3.47 -3.13 -4.26
C GLY A 319 4.66 -2.98 -5.20
N THR A 320 4.43 -3.29 -6.48
CA THR A 320 5.46 -3.30 -7.53
C THR A 320 5.62 -1.93 -8.18
N ASN A 321 6.83 -1.64 -8.66
CA ASN A 321 7.15 -0.41 -9.35
C ASN A 321 7.82 -0.72 -10.69
N ASN A 322 7.49 0.07 -11.71
CA ASN A 322 8.16 0.02 -13.00
C ASN A 322 9.34 1.01 -13.02
N TYR A 323 10.44 0.67 -12.35
CA TYR A 323 11.58 1.57 -12.15
C TYR A 323 12.13 2.16 -13.44
N SER A 324 12.17 1.39 -14.53
CA SER A 324 12.67 1.86 -15.82
C SER A 324 11.87 3.02 -16.42
N ALA A 325 10.58 3.15 -16.07
CA ALA A 325 9.71 4.24 -16.50
C ALA A 325 9.77 5.48 -15.59
N LEU A 326 10.37 5.38 -14.40
CA LEU A 326 10.49 6.47 -13.44
C LEU A 326 11.73 7.32 -13.74
N VAL A 327 11.75 7.92 -14.93
CA VAL A 327 12.81 8.79 -15.45
C VAL A 327 12.56 10.27 -15.15
N GLY A 328 13.59 11.10 -15.22
CA GLY A 328 13.49 12.52 -14.90
C GLY A 328 13.32 12.80 -13.40
N SER A 329 12.74 13.95 -13.06
CA SER A 329 12.64 14.40 -11.66
C SER A 329 11.30 14.03 -11.01
N PRO A 330 11.29 13.70 -9.71
CA PRO A 330 10.05 13.64 -8.91
C PRO A 330 9.25 14.95 -9.02
N ASN A 331 7.95 14.85 -9.28
CA ASN A 331 7.10 16.02 -9.59
C ASN A 331 5.83 16.13 -8.73
N SER A 332 5.45 15.09 -7.98
CA SER A 332 4.22 15.09 -7.19
C SER A 332 4.25 14.09 -6.03
N PHE A 333 3.35 14.29 -5.07
CA PHE A 333 3.10 13.37 -3.96
C PHE A 333 1.63 12.96 -3.96
N GLN A 334 1.36 11.66 -3.85
CA GLN A 334 0.00 11.13 -3.74
C GLN A 334 -0.23 10.51 -2.37
N PHE A 335 -1.38 10.82 -1.76
CA PHE A 335 -1.81 10.29 -0.47
C PHE A 335 -3.10 9.49 -0.69
N ALA A 336 -2.96 8.19 -0.96
CA ALA A 336 -4.08 7.28 -1.19
C ALA A 336 -4.55 6.56 0.09
N THR A 337 -4.25 7.12 1.26
CA THR A 337 -4.71 6.64 2.58
C THR A 337 -5.67 7.64 3.21
N SER A 338 -6.66 7.16 3.96
CA SER A 338 -7.60 8.01 4.70
C SER A 338 -6.96 8.71 5.89
N GLN A 339 -5.85 8.19 6.40
CA GLN A 339 -5.08 8.72 7.53
C GLN A 339 -3.58 8.58 7.20
N PRO A 340 -2.94 9.62 6.65
CA PRO A 340 -1.50 9.60 6.44
C PRO A 340 -0.75 9.61 7.78
N GLY A 341 0.41 8.96 7.82
CA GLY A 341 1.31 9.03 8.96
C GLY A 341 1.75 10.47 9.25
N ALA A 342 2.21 10.69 10.49
CA ALA A 342 2.73 11.98 10.90
C ALA A 342 4.23 12.09 10.58
N ILE A 343 4.67 13.32 10.27
CA ILE A 343 6.09 13.69 10.34
C ILE A 343 6.28 14.56 11.57
N ILE A 344 7.09 14.10 12.51
CA ILE A 344 7.44 14.84 13.72
C ILE A 344 8.92 15.16 13.67
N ASN A 345 9.27 16.43 13.84
CA ASN A 345 10.66 16.86 13.93
C ASN A 345 10.93 17.52 15.28
N ALA A 346 11.70 16.84 16.12
CA ALA A 346 12.25 17.33 17.38
C ALA A 346 13.76 17.63 17.29
N GLY A 347 14.39 17.37 16.13
CA GLY A 347 15.79 17.65 15.86
C GLY A 347 16.02 18.98 15.15
N ASN A 348 17.28 19.42 15.11
CA ASN A 348 17.69 20.60 14.33
C ASN A 348 18.15 20.19 12.92
N LEU A 349 17.19 19.84 12.08
CA LEU A 349 17.47 19.43 10.70
C LEU A 349 17.69 20.65 9.81
N ALA A 350 18.92 20.79 9.30
CA ALA A 350 19.26 21.77 8.29
C ALA A 350 20.13 21.10 7.23
N VAL A 351 19.89 21.47 5.98
CA VAL A 351 20.83 21.23 4.87
C VAL A 351 21.40 22.59 4.44
N PRO A 352 22.63 22.64 3.90
CA PRO A 352 23.15 23.87 3.32
C PRO A 352 22.17 24.44 2.27
N PRO A 353 21.99 25.76 2.17
CA PRO A 353 21.23 26.36 1.08
C PRO A 353 21.75 25.85 -0.26
N GLY A 354 20.86 25.33 -1.09
CA GLY A 354 21.22 24.66 -2.34
C GLY A 354 22.14 25.51 -3.22
N GLN A 355 23.19 24.88 -3.76
CA GLN A 355 24.07 25.46 -4.77
C GLN A 355 23.52 25.21 -6.17
#